data_AF-A0A7C0UKM2-F1
#
_entry.id   AF-A0A7C0UKM2-F1
#
_cell.length_a   1.000
_cell.length_b   1.000
_cell.length_c   1.000
_cell.angle_alpha   90.00
_cell.angle_beta   90.00
_cell.angle_gamma   90.00
#
_symmetry.space_group_name_H-M   'P 1'
#
loop_
_entity.id
_entity.type
_entity.pdbx_description
1 polymer ?
#
loop_
_entity_poly.entity_id
_entity_poly.type
_entity_poly.pdbx_seq_one_letter_code
_entity_poly.pdbx_strand_id
1 'polypeptide(L)' 'MAYYVSEDLLDTTEVKIHNEKCRYVKNRKQNVKTMRWHGPYDQKEAERVAKIFSGQHRKSWRNAECCMTKS' A
#
# COMPACT_ATOMS: atom_id res chain seq x y z
N MET A 1 -11.29 -5.58 -9.30
CA MET A 1 -9.88 -5.77 -8.86
C MET A 1 -9.74 -5.05 -7.55
N ALA A 2 -9.35 -5.75 -6.50
CA ALA A 2 -9.11 -5.13 -5.20
C ALA A 2 -7.67 -4.59 -5.08
N TYR A 3 -7.53 -3.53 -4.29
CA TYR A 3 -6.27 -2.87 -3.99
C TYR A 3 -6.04 -2.81 -2.48
N TYR A 4 -4.76 -2.78 -2.11
CA TYR A 4 -4.29 -2.72 -0.73
C TYR A 4 -3.24 -1.63 -0.59
N VAL A 5 -3.31 -0.87 0.49
CA VAL A 5 -2.34 0.18 0.81
C VAL A 5 -1.38 -0.36 1.87
N SER A 6 -0.09 -0.43 1.57
CA SER A 6 0.94 -0.76 2.55
C SER A 6 1.56 0.51 3.10
N GLU A 7 1.57 0.61 4.42
CA GLU A 7 2.17 1.68 5.20
C GLU A 7 3.26 1.09 6.07
N ASP A 8 4.50 1.52 5.87
CA ASP A 8 5.58 1.20 6.80
C ASP A 8 5.62 2.22 7.94
N LEU A 9 5.61 1.74 9.17
CA LEU A 9 5.53 2.53 10.39
C LEU A 9 6.90 2.90 10.98
N LEU A 10 7.99 2.28 10.52
CA LEU A 10 9.30 2.43 11.18
C LEU A 10 10.20 3.51 10.62
N ASP A 11 10.22 3.77 9.30
CA ASP A 11 10.94 4.94 8.74
C ASP A 11 10.85 5.10 7.22
N THR A 12 9.97 4.37 6.52
CA THR A 12 9.94 4.54 5.05
C THR A 12 9.26 5.84 4.68
N THR A 13 9.77 6.45 3.63
CA THR A 13 9.27 7.71 3.09
C THR A 13 8.02 7.53 2.23
N GLU A 14 7.52 6.30 2.02
CA GLU A 14 6.49 6.05 1.00
C GLU A 14 5.35 5.13 1.48
N VAL A 15 4.11 5.54 1.19
CA VAL A 15 2.94 4.67 1.22
C VAL A 15 2.75 4.05 -0.17
N LYS A 16 2.55 2.73 -0.26
CA LYS A 16 2.49 2.02 -1.55
C LYS A 16 1.15 1.36 -1.78
N ILE A 17 0.61 1.48 -2.99
CA ILE A 17 -0.63 0.81 -3.41
C ILE A 17 -0.28 -0.46 -4.20
N HIS A 18 -0.86 -1.58 -3.79
CA HIS A 18 -0.69 -2.90 -4.40
C HIS A 18 -2.01 -3.46 -4.89
N ASN A 19 -2.01 -4.21 -5.99
CA ASN A 19 -3.18 -4.98 -6.41
C ASN A 19 -3.29 -6.31 -5.63
N GLU A 20 -4.48 -6.91 -5.57
CA GLU A 20 -4.73 -8.19 -4.90
C GLU A 20 -3.90 -9.37 -5.42
N LYS A 21 -3.45 -9.31 -6.68
CA LYS A 21 -2.64 -10.34 -7.31
C LYS A 21 -1.16 -10.23 -6.93
N CYS A 22 -0.73 -9.15 -6.30
CA CYS A 22 0.64 -8.87 -5.94
C CYS A 22 1.20 -9.94 -5.00
N ARG A 23 2.39 -10.46 -5.28
CA ARG A 23 3.08 -11.45 -4.43
C ARG A 23 3.25 -10.97 -2.98
N TYR A 24 3.49 -9.67 -2.79
CA TYR A 24 3.67 -9.10 -1.46
C TYR A 24 2.35 -9.04 -0.69
N VAL A 25 1.24 -8.77 -1.37
CA VAL A 25 -0.10 -8.82 -0.76
C VAL A 25 -0.44 -10.25 -0.36
N LYS A 26 -0.19 -11.22 -1.24
CA LYS A 26 -0.48 -12.64 -0.97
C LYS A 26 0.34 -13.21 0.18
N ASN A 27 1.60 -12.79 0.28
CA ASN A 27 2.54 -13.28 1.31
C ASN A 27 2.69 -12.30 2.48
N ARG A 28 1.77 -11.35 2.66
CA ARG A 28 1.89 -10.33 3.70
C ARG A 28 1.79 -10.97 5.09
N LYS A 29 2.70 -10.58 5.98
CA LYS A 29 2.57 -10.88 7.40
C LYS A 29 1.49 -9.95 7.97
N GLN A 30 0.49 -10.51 8.65
CA GLN A 30 -0.62 -9.72 9.19
C GLN A 30 -0.28 -8.99 10.51
N ASN A 31 0.70 -9.49 11.26
CA ASN A 31 1.02 -9.00 12.61
C ASN A 31 2.46 -8.48 12.72
N VAL A 32 2.89 -7.65 11.77
CA VAL A 32 4.19 -6.96 11.85
C VAL A 32 4.01 -5.59 12.48
N LYS A 33 4.80 -5.31 13.53
CA LYS A 33 4.78 -3.99 14.22
C LYS A 33 5.19 -2.83 13.32
N THR A 34 5.85 -3.15 12.21
CA THR A 34 6.56 -2.19 11.36
C THR A 34 5.81 -1.88 10.07
N MET A 35 4.74 -2.63 9.76
CA MET A 35 4.02 -2.46 8.50
C MET A 35 2.53 -2.77 8.69
N ARG A 36 1.68 -1.87 8.19
CA ARG A 36 0.24 -2.05 8.14
C ARG A 36 -0.24 -2.18 6.71
N TRP A 37 -1.22 -3.05 6.51
CA TRP A 37 -1.91 -3.23 5.25
C TRP A 37 -3.37 -2.82 5.43
N HIS A 38 -3.82 -1.90 4.59
CA HIS A 38 -5.18 -1.37 4.60
C HIS A 38 -5.92 -1.84 3.34
N GLY A 39 -7.20 -2.17 3.46
CA GLY A 39 -8.04 -2.69 2.39
C GLY A 39 -8.72 -4.01 2.77
N PRO A 40 -9.42 -4.67 1.83
CA PRO A 40 -9.46 -4.36 0.39
C PRO A 40 -10.23 -3.07 0.05
N TYR A 41 -9.78 -2.38 -1.01
CA TYR A 41 -10.40 -1.17 -1.56
C TYR A 41 -10.56 -1.26 -3.08
N ASP A 42 -11.39 -0.39 -3.66
CA ASP A 42 -11.26 -0.05 -5.08
C ASP A 42 -10.06 0.89 -5.34
N GLN A 43 -9.75 1.17 -6.61
CA GLN A 43 -8.58 1.98 -6.95
C GLN A 43 -8.69 3.42 -6.42
N LYS A 44 -9.87 4.05 -6.52
CA LYS A 44 -10.09 5.44 -6.11
C LYS A 44 -10.02 5.56 -4.59
N GLU A 45 -10.57 4.59 -3.88
CA GLU A 45 -10.48 4.48 -2.43
C GLU A 45 -9.04 4.25 -1.97
N ALA A 46 -8.30 3.35 -2.63
CA ALA A 46 -6.89 3.12 -2.31
C ALA A 46 -6.03 4.38 -2.49
N GLU A 47 -6.24 5.15 -3.57
CA GLU A 47 -5.57 6.43 -3.79
C GLU A 47 -5.93 7.47 -2.72
N ARG A 48 -7.21 7.56 -2.34
CA ARG A 48 -7.66 8.45 -1.26
C ARG A 48 -7.00 8.09 0.07
N VAL A 49 -6.98 6.80 0.42
CA VAL A 49 -6.39 6.30 1.66
C VAL A 49 -4.87 6.51 1.68
N ALA A 50 -4.19 6.23 0.56
CA ALA A 50 -2.75 6.48 0.44
C ALA A 50 -2.41 7.97 0.58
N LYS A 51 -3.24 8.86 0.02
CA LYS A 51 -3.10 10.32 0.17
C LYS A 51 -3.29 10.78 1.62
N ILE A 52 -4.20 10.16 2.37
CA ILE A 52 -4.41 10.46 3.79
C ILE A 52 -3.18 10.05 4.61
N PHE A 53 -2.71 8.80 4.45
CA PHE A 53 -1.56 8.30 5.24
C PHE A 53 -0.25 9.00 4.89
N SER A 54 -0.03 9.31 3.61
CA SER A 54 1.11 10.14 3.18
C SER A 54 1.09 11.52 3.85
N GLY A 55 -0.08 12.18 3.91
CA GLY A 55 -0.24 13.45 4.61
C GLY A 55 0.00 13.35 6.12
N GLN A 56 -0.56 12.33 6.78
CA GLN A 56 -0.42 12.13 8.23
C GLN A 56 1.03 11.92 8.67
N HIS A 57 1.81 11.23 7.85
CA HIS A 57 3.19 10.86 8.18
C HIS A 57 4.25 11.66 7.42
N ARG A 58 3.86 12.70 6.66
CA ARG A 58 4.75 13.47 5.77
C ARG A 58 5.55 12.58 4.81
N LYS A 59 4.93 11.50 4.35
CA LYS A 59 5.46 10.55 3.38
C LYS A 59 4.96 10.89 1.99
N SER A 60 5.61 10.40 0.93
CA SER A 60 5.02 10.36 -0.40
C SER A 60 4.10 9.13 -0.51
N TRP A 61 3.32 9.03 -1.59
CA TRP A 61 2.64 7.79 -1.94
C TRP A 61 2.80 7.49 -3.42
N ARG A 62 2.80 6.20 -3.76
CA ARG A 62 2.89 5.73 -5.15
C ARG A 62 2.22 4.38 -5.37
N ASN A 63 1.90 4.09 -6.62
CA ASN A 63 1.59 2.71 -7.02
C ASN A 63 2.87 1.86 -6.97
N ALA A 64 2.77 0.65 -6.43
CA ALA A 64 3.91 -0.25 -6.36
C ALA A 64 4.30 -0.73 -7.77
N GLU A 65 5.55 -0.53 -8.17
CA GLU A 65 6.07 -0.94 -9.49
C GLU A 65 5.82 -2.40 -9.83
N CYS A 66 5.91 -3.29 -8.83
CA CYS A 66 5.61 -4.73 -8.98
C CYS A 66 4.15 -5.02 -9.40
N CYS A 67 3.27 -4.02 -9.33
CA CYS A 67 1.87 -4.09 -9.76
C CYS A 67 1.61 -3.30 -11.06
N MET A 68 2.56 -2.44 -11.48
CA MET A 68 2.44 -1.57 -12.66
C MET A 68 3.22 -2.09 -13.87
N THR A 69 4.20 -2.96 -13.65
CA THR A 69 4.86 -3.69 -14.76
C THR A 69 3.90 -4.77 -15.24
N LYS A 70 3.19 -4.47 -16.33
CA LYS A 70 2.62 -5.51 -17.20
C LYS A 70 3.79 -6.34 -17.72
N SER A 71 3.90 -7.58 -17.28
CA SER A 71 4.55 -8.65 -18.05
C SER A 71 3.84 -8.82 -19.38
#